data_AF-A0A9K3D456-F1
#
_entry.id   AF-A0A9K3D456-F1
#
_cell.length_a   1.000
_cell.length_b   1.000
_cell.length_c   1.000
_cell.angle_alpha   90.00
_cell.angle_beta   90.00
_cell.angle_gamma   90.00
#
_symmetry.space_group_name_H-M   'P 1'
#
loop_
_entity.id
_entity.type
_entity.pdbx_description
1 polymer ?
#
loop_
_entity_poly.entity_id
_entity_poly.type
_entity_poly.pdbx_seq_one_letter_code
_entity_poly.pdbx_strand_id
1 'polypeptide(L)'
;MRVSMLLALVGMALIGLCVCDTPASCMTDQVLGEWVFSLSRAGDELPTSDQMDCSAYQTKETYKVVLMSPNLAFDTDGLGGTWTMIYNQGFEVTIGGRKLFHFFKWDEAEDGTVTSYCGDSMPGMGWAHKATIPPTRWQCYSATKAVPIPPTTYSVKSHPLSESPMARPFAHVSGPITDRYLEGQSSWYSVEHPMWHDLPHSTIQRMGGSVRQPVERMAETNRVWSHPSALVEDSMFGSETYQHRVGAVLTGDLPTNWDWRDIDGTDYVTAVRDQGHCGSCFSFSTTGAIAFGTYW
;
A
#
# COMPACT_ATOMS: atom_id res chain seq x y z
N MET A 1 1.47 -28.70 -32.45
CA MET A 1 0.54 -28.76 -31.30
C MET A 1 1.17 -29.12 -29.95
N ARG A 2 2.27 -29.90 -29.85
CA ARG A 2 2.83 -30.31 -28.56
C ARG A 2 3.70 -29.27 -27.83
N VAL A 3 4.35 -28.35 -28.54
CA VAL A 3 5.21 -27.31 -27.93
C VAL A 3 4.39 -26.19 -27.26
N SER A 4 3.24 -25.84 -27.85
CA SER A 4 2.34 -24.80 -27.31
C SER A 4 1.67 -25.20 -26.00
N MET A 5 1.49 -26.50 -25.74
CA MET A 5 0.86 -27.03 -24.53
C MET A 5 1.84 -27.07 -23.35
N LEU A 6 3.13 -27.32 -23.62
CA LEU A 6 4.21 -27.25 -22.62
C LEU A 6 4.49 -25.81 -22.18
N LEU A 7 4.48 -24.84 -23.09
CA LEU A 7 4.61 -23.41 -22.74
C LEU A 7 3.43 -22.90 -21.90
N ALA A 8 2.21 -23.37 -22.17
CA ALA A 8 1.03 -23.04 -21.36
C ALA A 8 1.06 -23.68 -19.96
N LEU A 9 1.59 -24.90 -19.83
CA LEU A 9 1.76 -25.58 -18.54
C LEU A 9 2.89 -24.98 -17.70
N VAL A 10 4.00 -24.55 -18.32
CA VAL A 10 5.07 -23.81 -17.62
C VAL A 10 4.58 -22.40 -17.22
N GLY A 11 3.76 -21.76 -18.05
CA GLY A 11 3.12 -20.49 -17.71
C GLY A 11 2.14 -20.56 -16.54
N MET A 12 1.39 -21.66 -16.40
CA MET A 12 0.48 -21.86 -15.25
C MET A 12 1.19 -22.30 -13.97
N ALA A 13 2.35 -22.96 -14.06
CA ALA A 13 3.14 -23.33 -12.89
C ALA A 13 3.87 -22.14 -12.23
N LEU A 14 4.06 -21.03 -12.97
CA LEU A 14 4.67 -19.79 -12.47
C LEU A 14 3.68 -18.81 -11.83
N ILE A 15 2.40 -19.17 -11.73
CA ILE A 15 1.35 -18.34 -11.07
C ILE A 15 1.37 -18.52 -9.53
N GLY A 16 2.18 -19.45 -9.02
CA GLY A 16 2.30 -19.71 -7.59
C GLY A 16 3.25 -18.75 -6.88
N LEU A 17 2.67 -17.86 -6.06
CA LEU A 17 3.31 -16.99 -5.06
C LEU A 17 3.80 -15.62 -5.57
N CYS A 18 2.94 -14.86 -6.24
CA CYS A 18 3.09 -13.40 -6.21
C CYS A 18 2.86 -12.93 -4.76
N VAL A 19 3.94 -12.72 -4.01
CA VAL A 19 3.89 -12.05 -2.71
C VAL A 19 3.69 -10.57 -3.00
N CYS A 20 2.54 -10.04 -2.59
CA CYS A 20 2.07 -8.72 -3.02
C CYS A 20 2.57 -7.58 -2.13
N ASP A 21 2.92 -7.88 -0.87
CA ASP A 21 3.59 -6.96 0.05
C ASP A 21 5.05 -7.39 0.22
N THR A 22 5.97 -6.43 0.31
CA THR A 22 7.32 -6.74 0.76
C THR A 22 7.29 -7.16 2.24
N PRO A 23 8.26 -7.98 2.68
CA PRO A 23 8.46 -8.26 4.11
C PRO A 23 8.89 -7.03 4.94
N ALA A 24 9.07 -5.84 4.37
CA ALA A 24 9.33 -4.68 5.19
C ALA A 24 8.09 -4.33 6.06
N SER A 25 8.32 -3.98 7.32
CA SER A 25 7.28 -3.50 8.22
C SER A 25 7.79 -2.33 9.05
N CYS A 26 7.57 -1.12 8.53
CA CYS A 26 8.06 0.12 9.12
C CYS A 26 6.93 1.08 9.46
N MET A 27 7.15 1.87 10.52
CA MET A 27 6.16 2.81 11.07
C MET A 27 6.55 4.26 10.82
N THR A 28 5.55 5.15 10.80
CA THR A 28 5.70 6.57 10.51
C THR A 28 6.71 7.27 11.43
N ASP A 29 6.71 6.96 12.73
CA ASP A 29 7.63 7.51 13.72
C ASP A 29 9.10 7.16 13.42
N GLN A 30 9.37 5.97 12.89
CA GLN A 30 10.70 5.56 12.45
C GLN A 30 11.16 6.35 11.22
N VAL A 31 10.23 6.81 10.38
CA VAL A 31 10.52 7.55 9.13
C VAL A 31 10.83 9.03 9.39
N LEU A 32 10.20 9.66 10.37
CA LEU A 32 10.40 11.10 10.68
C LEU A 32 11.86 11.46 11.01
N GLY A 33 12.34 12.59 10.50
CA GLY A 33 13.69 13.12 10.74
C GLY A 33 14.54 13.22 9.48
N GLU A 34 15.86 13.33 9.66
CA GLU A 34 16.82 13.60 8.58
C GLU A 34 17.20 12.32 7.81
N TRP A 35 17.11 12.42 6.48
CA TRP A 35 17.51 11.41 5.50
C TRP A 35 18.56 11.97 4.55
N VAL A 36 19.46 11.11 4.10
CA VAL A 36 20.40 11.37 3.00
C VAL A 36 19.85 10.68 1.76
N PHE A 37 19.46 11.48 0.78
CA PHE A 37 19.01 11.01 -0.53
C PHE A 37 20.21 10.95 -1.47
N SER A 38 20.31 9.85 -2.21
CA SER A 38 21.36 9.59 -3.18
C SER A 38 20.73 9.26 -4.52
N LEU A 39 21.16 9.94 -5.58
CA LEU A 39 20.67 9.71 -6.94
C LEU A 39 21.80 9.26 -7.86
N SER A 40 21.45 8.37 -8.80
CA SER A 40 22.32 8.04 -9.92
C SER A 40 22.31 9.16 -10.96
N ARG A 41 23.44 9.42 -11.61
CA ARG A 41 23.48 10.30 -12.79
C ARG A 41 23.38 9.46 -14.05
N ALA A 42 22.25 9.53 -14.76
CA ALA A 42 22.18 9.02 -16.12
C ALA A 42 22.62 10.12 -17.10
N GLY A 43 23.90 10.15 -17.45
CA GLY A 43 24.45 10.99 -18.53
C GLY A 43 24.02 12.47 -18.52
N ASP A 44 24.03 13.10 -19.69
CA ASP A 44 23.39 14.41 -19.94
C ASP A 44 21.92 14.23 -20.37
N GLU A 45 21.53 13.03 -20.81
CA GLU A 45 20.16 12.64 -21.14
C GLU A 45 19.65 11.57 -20.16
N LEU A 46 18.74 11.97 -19.27
CA LEU A 46 18.04 11.07 -18.37
C LEU A 46 16.92 10.32 -19.12
N PRO A 47 16.70 9.02 -18.87
CA PRO A 47 15.64 8.23 -19.51
C PRO A 47 14.26 8.90 -19.41
N THR A 48 13.49 8.83 -20.48
CA THR A 48 12.06 9.21 -20.50
C THR A 48 11.14 8.07 -20.05
N SER A 49 11.68 6.85 -19.98
CA SER A 49 10.97 5.62 -19.60
C SER A 49 11.33 5.18 -18.18
N ASP A 50 10.40 4.50 -17.53
CA ASP A 50 10.53 3.85 -16.22
C ASP A 50 11.32 2.53 -16.27
N GLN A 51 11.61 2.02 -17.47
CA GLN A 51 12.43 0.82 -17.71
C GLN A 51 13.91 1.06 -17.44
N MET A 52 14.26 1.35 -16.20
CA MET A 52 15.64 1.53 -15.75
C MET A 52 16.16 0.30 -15.02
N ASP A 53 17.41 -0.06 -15.30
CA ASP A 53 18.14 -1.04 -14.51
C ASP A 53 18.91 -0.33 -13.38
N CYS A 54 18.39 -0.48 -12.16
CA CYS A 54 19.01 0.07 -10.95
C CYS A 54 19.99 -0.90 -10.26
N SER A 55 20.34 -2.03 -10.89
CA SER A 55 21.33 -2.97 -10.35
C SER A 55 22.77 -2.46 -10.44
N ALA A 56 23.13 -1.72 -11.51
CA ALA A 56 24.45 -1.15 -11.74
C ALA A 56 24.58 0.30 -11.24
N TYR A 57 24.08 0.56 -10.04
CA TYR A 57 23.96 1.89 -9.44
C TYR A 57 25.32 2.55 -9.14
N GLN A 58 25.49 3.82 -9.54
CA GLN A 58 26.58 4.68 -9.10
C GLN A 58 26.03 6.02 -8.59
N THR A 59 26.14 6.26 -7.29
CA THR A 59 25.77 7.53 -6.65
C THR A 59 26.60 8.68 -7.22
N LYS A 60 25.95 9.77 -7.66
CA LYS A 60 26.66 10.99 -8.07
C LYS A 60 26.12 12.28 -7.46
N GLU A 61 24.88 12.30 -7.01
CA GLU A 61 24.27 13.44 -6.34
C GLU A 61 23.74 12.99 -4.98
N THR A 62 24.05 13.75 -3.93
CA THR A 62 23.53 13.52 -2.59
C THR A 62 23.05 14.83 -1.98
N TYR A 63 21.91 14.78 -1.30
CA TYR A 63 21.40 15.90 -0.50
C TYR A 63 20.59 15.38 0.68
N LYS A 64 20.42 16.22 1.69
CA LYS A 64 19.69 15.87 2.90
C LYS A 64 18.26 16.40 2.82
N VAL A 65 17.33 15.60 3.33
CA VAL A 65 15.92 15.98 3.45
C VAL A 65 15.44 15.63 4.85
N VAL A 66 14.79 16.59 5.51
CA VAL A 66 14.13 16.40 6.81
C VAL A 66 12.66 16.17 6.57
N LEU A 67 12.15 15.03 7.06
CA LEU A 67 10.73 14.67 7.01
C LEU A 67 10.06 14.98 8.35
N MET A 68 8.96 15.73 8.29
CA MET A 68 8.21 16.18 9.47
C MET A 68 6.73 15.81 9.32
N SER A 69 6.11 15.47 10.45
CA SER A 69 4.66 15.23 10.52
C SER A 69 3.88 16.52 10.22
N PRO A 70 2.70 16.45 9.57
CA PRO A 70 2.08 15.23 9.03
C PRO A 70 2.65 14.80 7.67
N ASN A 71 3.14 15.74 6.86
CA ASN A 71 3.53 15.48 5.47
C ASN A 71 4.55 16.49 4.90
N LEU A 72 5.31 17.19 5.75
CA LEU A 72 6.25 18.23 5.31
C LEU A 72 7.65 17.68 5.05
N ALA A 73 8.29 18.12 3.97
CA ALA A 73 9.68 17.78 3.64
C ALA A 73 10.49 19.05 3.34
N PHE A 74 11.71 19.14 3.86
CA PHE A 74 12.61 20.28 3.63
C PHE A 74 14.01 19.79 3.31
N ASP A 75 14.67 20.39 2.32
CA ASP A 75 16.10 20.18 2.10
C ASP A 75 16.97 21.19 2.88
N THR A 76 18.29 21.10 2.73
CA THR A 76 19.25 21.99 3.40
C THR A 76 19.19 23.44 2.94
N ASP A 77 18.66 23.68 1.74
CA ASP A 77 18.54 25.02 1.15
C ASP A 77 17.18 25.67 1.47
N GLY A 78 16.33 24.96 2.22
CA GLY A 78 15.00 25.41 2.63
C GLY A 78 13.92 25.22 1.56
N LEU A 79 14.19 24.45 0.49
CA LEU A 79 13.15 24.08 -0.45
C LEU A 79 12.14 23.16 0.24
N GLY A 80 10.90 23.62 0.28
CA GLY A 80 9.78 22.87 0.82
C GLY A 80 9.19 21.88 -0.20
N GLY A 81 8.71 20.76 0.32
CA GLY A 81 7.99 19.72 -0.40
C GLY A 81 7.05 18.96 0.51
N THR A 82 6.51 17.86 0.01
CA THR A 82 5.62 16.98 0.78
C THR A 82 6.09 15.54 0.74
N TRP A 83 5.75 14.76 1.76
CA TRP A 83 5.96 13.32 1.75
C TRP A 83 4.72 12.58 2.20
N THR A 84 4.61 11.30 1.83
CA THR A 84 3.60 10.40 2.34
C THR A 84 4.18 9.03 2.59
N MET A 85 3.76 8.44 3.69
CA MET A 85 3.96 7.03 3.95
C MET A 85 3.11 6.21 2.97
N ILE A 86 3.68 5.14 2.40
CA ILE A 86 2.94 4.13 1.62
C ILE A 86 2.83 2.89 2.50
N TYR A 87 1.73 2.84 3.25
CA TYR A 87 1.45 1.83 4.25
C TYR A 87 2.63 1.63 5.21
N ASN A 88 3.26 0.46 5.23
CA ASN A 88 4.47 0.16 5.99
C ASN A 88 5.65 -0.25 5.08
N GLN A 89 5.52 0.00 3.77
CA GLN A 89 6.32 -0.59 2.70
C GLN A 89 7.42 0.34 2.18
N GLY A 90 7.15 1.64 2.17
CA GLY A 90 8.03 2.66 1.62
C GLY A 90 7.40 4.04 1.72
N PHE A 91 8.07 5.08 1.23
CA PHE A 91 7.49 6.41 1.22
C PHE A 91 7.75 7.14 -0.10
N GLU A 92 6.84 8.05 -0.46
CA GLU A 92 7.00 8.98 -1.58
C GLU A 92 7.32 10.37 -1.05
N VAL A 93 8.30 11.05 -1.66
CA VAL A 93 8.61 12.47 -1.41
C VAL A 93 8.49 13.24 -2.72
N THR A 94 7.79 14.38 -2.69
CA THR A 94 7.77 15.37 -3.77
C THR A 94 8.48 16.62 -3.30
N ILE A 95 9.68 16.90 -3.82
CA ILE A 95 10.52 18.04 -3.44
C ILE A 95 11.39 18.46 -4.62
N GLY A 96 11.69 19.76 -4.75
CA GLY A 96 12.57 20.27 -5.81
C GLY A 96 12.11 19.93 -7.24
N GLY A 97 10.81 19.81 -7.47
CA GLY A 97 10.24 19.44 -8.78
C GLY A 97 10.43 17.97 -9.18
N ARG A 98 10.82 17.11 -8.23
CA ARG A 98 10.99 15.67 -8.41
C ARG A 98 9.99 14.90 -7.54
N LYS A 99 9.62 13.71 -8.00
CA LYS A 99 9.00 12.67 -7.17
C LYS A 99 10.02 11.58 -6.93
N LEU A 100 10.13 11.11 -5.69
CA LEU A 100 11.05 10.07 -5.27
C LEU A 100 10.28 9.02 -4.48
N PHE A 101 10.47 7.75 -4.79
CA PHE A 101 9.85 6.62 -4.10
C PHE A 101 10.86 5.49 -3.93
N HIS A 102 10.81 4.80 -2.80
CA HIS A 102 11.51 3.54 -2.58
C HIS A 102 10.73 2.61 -1.66
N PHE A 103 11.02 1.31 -1.73
CA PHE A 103 10.67 0.36 -0.68
C PHE A 103 11.75 0.33 0.40
N PHE A 104 11.38 0.14 1.67
CA PHE A 104 12.36 -0.04 2.73
C PHE A 104 13.14 -1.33 2.54
N LYS A 105 14.36 -1.38 3.08
CA LYS A 105 15.19 -2.58 3.06
C LYS A 105 14.68 -3.62 4.06
N TRP A 106 14.72 -4.88 3.65
CA TRP A 106 14.52 -6.03 4.54
C TRP A 106 15.50 -7.15 4.22
N ASP A 107 15.74 -8.02 5.20
CA ASP A 107 16.35 -9.34 5.02
C ASP A 107 15.37 -10.41 5.50
N GLU A 108 15.31 -11.56 4.81
CA GLU A 108 14.51 -12.73 5.18
C GLU A 108 15.45 -13.93 5.33
N ALA A 109 15.48 -14.52 6.53
CA ALA A 109 16.26 -15.72 6.82
C ALA A 109 15.48 -16.99 6.41
N GLU A 110 16.20 -18.09 6.22
CA GLU A 110 15.62 -19.39 5.80
C GLU A 110 14.56 -19.92 6.78
N ASP A 111 14.64 -19.54 8.06
CA ASP A 111 13.70 -19.93 9.11
C ASP A 111 12.41 -19.08 9.12
N GLY A 112 12.25 -18.14 8.18
CA GLY A 112 11.12 -17.23 8.10
C GLY A 112 11.22 -16.02 9.04
N THR A 113 12.39 -15.80 9.65
CA THR A 113 12.67 -14.58 10.40
C THR A 113 12.94 -13.42 9.43
N VAL A 114 12.22 -12.31 9.63
CA VAL A 114 12.33 -11.10 8.82
C VAL A 114 12.94 -9.97 9.64
N THR A 115 13.89 -9.26 9.06
CA THR A 115 14.50 -8.06 9.65
C THR A 115 14.26 -6.86 8.74
N SER A 116 13.49 -5.88 9.21
CA SER A 116 13.21 -4.62 8.53
C SER A 116 14.20 -3.54 8.94
N TYR A 117 14.85 -2.91 7.96
CA TYR A 117 15.76 -1.78 8.14
C TYR A 117 15.05 -0.50 7.74
N CYS A 118 14.22 0.03 8.64
CA CYS A 118 13.35 1.18 8.37
C CYS A 118 14.08 2.52 8.20
N GLY A 119 15.41 2.52 8.39
CA GLY A 119 16.27 3.65 8.10
C GLY A 119 16.94 3.57 6.74
N ASP A 120 16.64 2.56 5.92
CA ASP A 120 17.31 2.31 4.64
C ASP A 120 16.33 1.93 3.54
N SER A 121 16.59 2.41 2.33
CA SER A 121 15.91 1.95 1.11
C SER A 121 16.48 0.62 0.63
N MET A 122 15.64 -0.24 0.08
CA MET A 122 16.05 -1.50 -0.55
C MET A 122 16.92 -1.24 -1.79
N PRO A 123 18.13 -1.83 -1.89
CA PRO A 123 19.00 -1.63 -3.04
C PRO A 123 18.32 -1.99 -4.36
N GLY A 124 18.39 -1.08 -5.34
CA GLY A 124 17.77 -1.26 -6.66
C GLY A 124 16.25 -1.08 -6.72
N MET A 125 15.58 -0.82 -5.59
CA MET A 125 14.12 -0.62 -5.52
C MET A 125 13.76 0.81 -5.09
N GLY A 126 14.39 1.78 -5.76
CA GLY A 126 14.12 3.20 -5.57
C GLY A 126 14.25 3.98 -6.87
N TRP A 127 13.27 4.84 -7.11
CA TRP A 127 13.09 5.59 -8.34
C TRP A 127 12.85 7.06 -8.03
N ALA A 128 13.42 7.92 -8.86
CA ALA A 128 13.12 9.33 -8.88
C ALA A 128 12.86 9.78 -10.32
N HIS A 129 11.96 10.74 -10.50
CA HIS A 129 11.71 11.34 -11.80
C HIS A 129 11.25 12.79 -11.64
N LYS A 130 11.25 13.54 -12.75
CA LYS A 130 10.66 14.87 -12.78
C LYS A 130 9.14 14.77 -12.55
N ALA A 131 8.60 15.61 -11.68
CA ALA A 131 7.18 15.62 -11.31
C ALA A 131 6.30 16.24 -12.43
N THR A 132 6.32 15.65 -13.63
CA THR A 132 5.50 16.02 -14.79
C THR A 132 4.57 14.88 -15.19
N ILE A 133 3.55 15.20 -15.99
CA ILE A 133 2.68 14.22 -16.63
C ILE A 133 2.80 14.44 -18.15
N PRO A 134 3.36 13.48 -18.92
CA PRO A 134 3.95 12.21 -18.48
C PRO A 134 5.24 12.40 -17.65
N PRO A 135 5.62 11.41 -16.81
CA PRO A 135 6.86 11.46 -16.07
C PRO A 135 8.05 11.36 -17.03
N THR A 136 9.09 12.16 -16.77
CA THR A 136 10.31 12.19 -17.57
C THR A 136 11.53 12.27 -16.66
N ARG A 137 12.72 12.04 -17.22
CA ARG A 137 13.99 12.18 -16.52
C ARG A 137 14.11 11.25 -15.30
N TRP A 138 13.90 9.97 -15.55
CA TRP A 138 13.98 8.93 -14.55
C TRP A 138 15.43 8.70 -14.07
N GLN A 139 15.59 8.40 -12.78
CA GLN A 139 16.86 8.12 -12.11
C GLN A 139 16.66 7.05 -11.04
N CYS A 140 17.72 6.28 -10.78
CA CYS A 140 17.76 5.40 -9.62
C CYS A 140 18.01 6.24 -8.36
N TYR A 141 17.35 5.86 -7.28
CA TYR A 141 17.33 6.59 -6.03
C TYR A 141 17.55 5.63 -4.87
N SER A 142 18.34 6.04 -3.88
CA SER A 142 18.46 5.38 -2.60
C SER A 142 18.39 6.40 -1.46
N ALA A 143 17.95 5.96 -0.30
CA ALA A 143 17.82 6.79 0.89
C ALA A 143 18.31 6.04 2.13
N THR A 144 19.03 6.75 2.98
CA THR A 144 19.45 6.25 4.30
C THR A 144 19.26 7.35 5.33
N LYS A 145 18.82 7.00 6.53
CA LYS A 145 18.75 7.91 7.67
C LYS A 145 20.11 8.53 7.95
N ALA A 146 20.16 9.83 8.17
CA ALA A 146 21.40 10.50 8.55
C ALA A 146 21.94 9.99 9.89
N VAL A 147 21.04 9.64 10.82
CA VAL A 147 21.36 8.94 12.07
C VAL A 147 20.76 7.53 11.99
N PRO A 148 21.60 6.47 11.90
CA PRO A 148 21.11 5.10 11.83
C PRO A 148 20.17 4.75 12.98
N ILE A 149 19.10 4.04 12.67
CA ILE A 149 18.15 3.52 13.67
C ILE A 149 18.26 1.99 13.76
N PRO A 150 18.00 1.38 14.93
CA PRO A 150 18.02 -0.07 15.06
C PRO A 150 16.99 -0.75 14.14
N PRO A 151 17.35 -1.89 13.51
CA PRO A 151 16.40 -2.66 12.72
C PRO A 151 15.31 -3.29 13.60
N THR A 152 14.19 -3.64 12.98
CA THR A 152 13.09 -4.38 13.63
C THR A 152 13.05 -5.81 13.10
N THR A 153 13.22 -6.79 13.99
CA THR A 153 13.16 -8.22 13.65
C THR A 153 11.88 -8.85 14.17
N TYR A 154 11.26 -9.71 13.37
CA TYR A 154 10.09 -10.49 13.77
C TYR A 154 10.06 -11.82 13.03
N SER A 155 9.50 -12.84 13.67
CA SER A 155 9.28 -14.13 13.02
C SER A 155 7.94 -14.11 12.30
N VAL A 156 7.94 -14.43 11.00
CA VAL A 156 6.72 -14.77 10.27
C VAL A 156 6.33 -16.19 10.68
N LYS A 157 5.87 -16.36 11.92
CA LYS A 157 5.29 -17.65 12.32
C LYS A 157 4.00 -17.82 11.53
N SER A 158 4.07 -18.58 10.44
CA SER A 158 2.89 -19.21 9.89
C SER A 158 2.35 -20.10 11.01
N HIS A 159 1.30 -19.65 11.70
CA HIS A 159 0.59 -20.56 12.58
C HIS A 159 0.13 -21.73 11.71
N PRO A 160 0.48 -22.99 12.03
CA PRO A 160 -0.12 -24.12 11.37
C PRO A 160 -1.63 -24.04 11.66
N LEU A 161 -2.42 -23.62 10.68
CA LEU A 161 -3.88 -23.51 10.81
C LEU A 161 -4.54 -24.89 10.99
N SER A 162 -3.74 -25.96 10.96
CA SER A 162 -4.08 -27.37 11.12
C SER A 162 -4.94 -27.70 12.34
N GLU A 163 -4.95 -26.88 13.39
CA GLU A 163 -5.75 -27.14 14.62
C GLU A 163 -6.71 -26.00 14.99
N SER A 164 -6.80 -24.95 14.16
CA SER A 164 -7.70 -23.81 14.40
C SER A 164 -9.11 -24.10 13.86
N PRO A 165 -10.19 -23.51 14.44
CA PRO A 165 -11.51 -23.46 13.81
C PRO A 165 -11.46 -22.99 12.34
N MET A 166 -10.39 -22.29 11.94
CA MET A 166 -10.11 -21.83 10.58
C MET A 166 -9.78 -22.95 9.57
N ALA A 167 -9.51 -24.17 10.03
CA ALA A 167 -9.38 -25.35 9.15
C ALA A 167 -10.74 -25.92 8.72
N ARG A 168 -11.84 -25.49 9.35
CA ARG A 168 -13.18 -25.96 8.98
C ARG A 168 -13.62 -25.28 7.66
N PRO A 169 -14.26 -26.02 6.74
CA PRO A 169 -14.96 -25.43 5.61
C PRO A 169 -16.00 -24.42 6.07
N PHE A 170 -16.30 -23.43 5.23
CA PHE A 170 -17.45 -22.56 5.49
C PHE A 170 -18.69 -23.42 5.61
N ALA A 171 -19.36 -23.35 6.76
CA ALA A 171 -20.66 -23.99 6.90
C ALA A 171 -21.63 -23.33 5.91
N HIS A 172 -22.43 -24.14 5.22
CA HIS A 172 -23.61 -23.64 4.53
C HIS A 172 -24.49 -22.90 5.53
N VAL A 173 -24.49 -21.57 5.49
CA VAL A 173 -25.48 -20.76 6.21
C VAL A 173 -26.68 -20.60 5.28
N SER A 174 -27.41 -21.70 5.10
CA SER A 174 -28.72 -21.68 4.45
C SER A 174 -29.79 -21.64 5.55
N GLY A 175 -30.60 -20.57 5.59
CA GLY A 175 -31.77 -20.48 6.47
C GLY A 175 -32.02 -19.09 7.07
N PRO A 176 -32.86 -19.00 8.12
CA PRO A 176 -33.44 -17.73 8.62
C PRO A 176 -32.43 -16.74 9.21
N ILE A 177 -31.15 -17.10 9.33
CA ILE A 177 -30.08 -16.20 9.81
C ILE A 177 -29.71 -15.18 8.71
N THR A 178 -29.64 -15.63 7.46
CA THR A 178 -29.39 -14.76 6.30
C THR A 178 -30.58 -13.85 6.07
N ASP A 179 -31.80 -14.40 6.12
CA ASP A 179 -33.04 -13.64 5.96
C ASP A 179 -33.20 -12.56 7.06
N ARG A 180 -32.92 -12.90 8.33
CA ARG A 180 -33.00 -11.94 9.45
C ARG A 180 -31.93 -10.84 9.41
N TYR A 181 -30.77 -11.10 8.80
CA TYR A 181 -29.73 -10.08 8.62
C TYR A 181 -30.07 -9.13 7.46
N LEU A 182 -30.76 -9.64 6.43
CA LEU A 182 -31.21 -8.87 5.27
C LEU A 182 -32.49 -8.07 5.54
N GLU A 183 -33.37 -8.52 6.44
CA GLU A 183 -34.61 -7.83 6.81
C GLU A 183 -34.40 -6.38 7.32
N GLY A 184 -33.22 -6.09 7.90
CA GLY A 184 -32.87 -4.75 8.38
C GLY A 184 -31.81 -4.03 7.54
N GLN A 185 -31.32 -4.62 6.46
CA GLN A 185 -30.21 -4.09 5.68
C GLN A 185 -30.68 -3.60 4.30
N SER A 186 -30.64 -2.29 4.10
CA SER A 186 -31.05 -1.65 2.84
C SER A 186 -29.88 -1.16 1.97
N SER A 187 -28.65 -1.12 2.51
CA SER A 187 -27.50 -0.55 1.81
C SER A 187 -26.67 -1.57 1.01
N TRP A 188 -26.86 -2.87 1.25
CA TRP A 188 -26.22 -3.94 0.48
C TRP A 188 -27.02 -5.24 0.56
N TYR A 189 -26.90 -6.06 -0.48
CA TYR A 189 -27.51 -7.39 -0.54
C TYR A 189 -26.41 -8.46 -0.51
N SER A 190 -26.56 -9.49 0.32
CA SER A 190 -25.66 -10.65 0.29
C SER A 190 -26.07 -11.60 -0.82
N VAL A 191 -25.11 -12.10 -1.60
CA VAL A 191 -25.33 -13.21 -2.55
C VAL A 191 -24.57 -14.43 -2.04
N GLU A 192 -25.18 -15.61 -2.14
CA GLU A 192 -24.49 -16.86 -1.87
C GLU A 192 -23.45 -17.10 -2.98
N HIS A 193 -22.22 -17.44 -2.58
CA HIS A 193 -21.11 -17.68 -3.49
C HIS A 193 -20.67 -19.15 -3.38
N PRO A 194 -21.23 -20.06 -4.22
CA PRO A 194 -21.04 -21.49 -4.06
C PRO A 194 -19.59 -21.97 -4.11
N MET A 195 -18.73 -21.20 -4.77
CA MET A 195 -17.29 -21.45 -4.86
C MET A 195 -16.57 -21.51 -3.51
N TRP A 196 -17.17 -20.99 -2.43
CA TRP A 196 -16.56 -20.94 -1.09
C TRP A 196 -16.99 -22.06 -0.13
N HIS A 197 -18.03 -22.83 -0.45
CA HIS A 197 -18.66 -23.76 0.50
C HIS A 197 -17.74 -24.88 0.99
N ASP A 198 -16.82 -25.33 0.14
CA ASP A 198 -15.89 -26.43 0.48
C ASP A 198 -14.48 -25.93 0.83
N LEU A 199 -14.27 -24.61 0.83
CA LEU A 199 -12.97 -24.03 1.15
C LEU A 199 -12.87 -23.77 2.66
N PRO A 200 -11.73 -24.10 3.29
CA PRO A 200 -11.54 -23.78 4.69
C PRO A 200 -11.45 -22.25 4.88
N HIS A 201 -11.88 -21.74 6.04
CA HIS A 201 -11.77 -20.31 6.38
C HIS A 201 -10.33 -19.77 6.19
N SER A 202 -9.32 -20.61 6.40
CA SER A 202 -7.93 -20.31 6.13
C SER A 202 -7.63 -19.93 4.68
N THR A 203 -8.37 -20.47 3.70
CA THR A 203 -8.24 -20.12 2.28
C THR A 203 -8.71 -18.69 2.03
N ILE A 204 -9.87 -18.31 2.57
CA ILE A 204 -10.37 -16.93 2.47
C ILE A 204 -9.44 -15.95 3.20
N GLN A 205 -8.95 -16.31 4.38
CA GLN A 205 -7.99 -15.46 5.09
C GLN A 205 -6.70 -15.24 4.30
N ARG A 206 -6.21 -16.28 3.60
CA ARG A 206 -5.04 -16.16 2.71
C ARG A 206 -5.32 -15.27 1.50
N MET A 207 -6.55 -15.26 0.99
CA MET A 207 -6.97 -14.38 -0.12
C MET A 207 -7.05 -12.92 0.29
N GLY A 208 -7.31 -12.64 1.57
CA GLY A 208 -7.25 -11.29 2.15
C GLY A 208 -5.83 -10.71 2.26
N GLY A 209 -4.80 -11.46 1.87
CA GLY A 209 -3.40 -11.10 2.06
C GLY A 209 -2.84 -11.70 3.35
N SER A 210 -1.55 -12.04 3.34
CA SER A 210 -0.88 -12.55 4.54
C SER A 210 -0.34 -11.37 5.35
N VAL A 211 -0.77 -11.23 6.60
CA VAL A 211 -0.18 -10.26 7.54
C VAL A 211 1.23 -10.76 7.93
N ARG A 212 2.25 -10.31 7.19
CA ARG A 212 3.66 -10.49 7.57
C ARG A 212 4.08 -9.32 8.48
N GLN A 213 3.43 -9.15 9.62
CA GLN A 213 3.77 -8.11 10.60
C GLN A 213 4.06 -8.72 11.99
N PRO A 214 4.88 -8.07 12.83
CA PRO A 214 5.08 -8.50 14.21
C PRO A 214 3.75 -8.44 14.98
N VAL A 215 3.25 -9.60 15.44
CA VAL A 215 1.98 -9.71 16.20
C VAL A 215 1.99 -8.83 17.46
N GLU A 216 3.14 -8.72 18.13
CA GLU A 216 3.32 -7.90 19.34
C GLU A 216 3.13 -6.41 19.06
N ARG A 217 3.67 -5.92 17.93
CA ARG A 217 3.53 -4.52 17.53
C ARG A 217 2.15 -4.25 16.89
N MET A 218 1.49 -5.28 16.37
CA MET A 218 0.10 -5.22 15.90
C MET A 218 -0.90 -5.00 17.04
N ALA A 219 -0.60 -5.49 18.26
CA ALA A 219 -1.41 -5.23 19.45
C ALA A 219 -1.26 -3.77 19.96
N GLU A 220 -0.08 -3.17 19.77
CA GLU A 220 0.15 -1.75 20.03
C GLU A 220 -0.46 -0.86 18.95
N THR A 221 -0.33 -1.22 17.68
CA THR A 221 -0.96 -0.47 16.58
C THR A 221 -2.46 -0.68 16.51
N ASN A 222 -3.03 -1.82 16.92
CA ASN A 222 -4.49 -1.97 17.02
C ASN A 222 -5.12 -1.04 18.07
N ARG A 223 -4.34 -0.50 19.02
CA ARG A 223 -4.79 0.61 19.88
C ARG A 223 -4.74 1.98 19.19
N VAL A 224 -4.00 2.09 18.09
CA VAL A 224 -3.86 3.30 17.26
C VAL A 224 -4.83 3.27 16.06
N TRP A 225 -5.10 2.08 15.50
CA TRP A 225 -6.07 1.84 14.44
C TRP A 225 -7.51 1.69 14.96
N SER A 226 -7.71 1.51 16.27
CA SER A 226 -9.02 1.62 16.93
C SER A 226 -9.48 3.07 16.96
N HIS A 227 -9.76 3.61 15.77
CA HIS A 227 -10.07 5.01 15.50
C HIS A 227 -8.98 5.97 16.03
N PRO A 228 -8.41 6.86 15.19
CA PRO A 228 -8.19 8.19 15.70
C PRO A 228 -9.59 8.72 16.03
N SER A 229 -10.08 8.40 17.24
CA SER A 229 -10.96 9.27 17.98
C SER A 229 -10.26 10.61 17.86
N ALA A 230 -10.87 11.52 17.11
CA ALA A 230 -10.37 12.83 16.75
C ALA A 230 -9.15 13.21 17.58
N LEU A 231 -7.96 13.28 16.97
CA LEU A 231 -6.81 13.93 17.60
C LEU A 231 -7.16 15.41 17.75
N VAL A 232 -7.94 15.68 18.80
CA VAL A 232 -8.02 16.93 19.50
C VAL A 232 -6.75 16.94 20.36
N GLU A 233 -5.65 17.36 19.75
CA GLU A 233 -4.62 18.09 20.49
C GLU A 233 -4.51 19.48 19.85
N ASP A 234 -5.54 20.26 20.13
CA ASP A 234 -5.67 21.69 19.92
C ASP A 234 -4.75 22.49 20.88
N SER A 235 -3.56 21.97 21.25
CA SER A 235 -2.82 22.55 22.39
C SER A 235 -1.29 22.64 22.27
N MET A 236 -0.68 22.49 21.09
CA MET A 236 0.78 22.70 20.97
C MET A 236 1.24 23.74 19.94
N PHE A 237 0.36 24.26 19.11
CA PHE A 237 0.63 25.46 18.31
C PHE A 237 -0.47 26.47 18.58
N GLY A 238 -0.06 27.66 19.06
CA GLY A 238 -0.94 28.76 19.36
C GLY A 238 -1.90 29.09 18.22
N SER A 239 -3.02 29.69 18.58
CA SER A 239 -4.17 30.05 17.75
C SER A 239 -3.86 30.97 16.56
N GLU A 240 -3.08 30.51 15.59
CA GLU A 240 -3.11 31.04 14.24
C GLU A 240 -3.72 29.98 13.35
N THR A 241 -4.98 30.22 12.98
CA THR A 241 -5.77 29.43 12.06
C THR A 241 -4.97 29.20 10.77
N TYR A 242 -4.31 28.05 10.67
CA TYR A 242 -3.79 27.54 9.41
C TYR A 242 -5.01 27.10 8.58
N GLN A 243 -5.66 28.09 7.95
CA GLN A 243 -6.66 27.84 6.93
C GLN A 243 -5.94 27.11 5.79
N HIS A 244 -6.01 25.78 5.81
CA HIS A 244 -5.88 25.01 4.59
C HIS A 244 -6.78 25.71 3.56
N ARG A 245 -6.18 26.20 2.47
CA ARG A 245 -6.94 26.61 1.29
C ARG A 245 -7.57 25.36 0.70
N VAL A 246 -8.64 24.88 1.35
CA VAL A 246 -9.59 23.95 0.78
C VAL A 246 -10.24 24.75 -0.34
N GLY A 247 -9.78 24.51 -1.58
CA GLY A 247 -10.40 25.08 -2.76
C GLY A 247 -11.89 24.76 -2.73
N ALA A 248 -12.71 25.79 -2.85
CA ALA A 248 -14.18 25.76 -2.91
C ALA A 248 -14.82 24.74 -1.95
N VAL A 249 -15.22 25.22 -0.76
CA VAL A 249 -16.25 24.55 0.04
C VAL A 249 -17.44 24.29 -0.90
N LEU A 250 -17.71 23.02 -1.20
CA LEU A 250 -18.97 22.61 -1.81
C LEU A 250 -20.05 23.06 -0.83
N THR A 251 -20.78 24.12 -1.17
CA THR A 251 -21.79 24.76 -0.31
C THR A 251 -23.11 23.99 -0.26
N GLY A 252 -23.09 22.69 -0.62
CA GLY A 252 -24.26 21.83 -0.61
C GLY A 252 -24.19 20.86 0.57
N ASP A 253 -25.33 20.64 1.22
CA ASP A 253 -25.45 19.55 2.19
C ASP A 253 -25.15 18.22 1.49
N LEU A 254 -24.37 17.36 2.14
CA LEU A 254 -24.15 16.00 1.65
C LEU A 254 -25.49 15.25 1.66
N PRO A 255 -25.76 14.41 0.64
CA PRO A 255 -27.00 13.64 0.59
C PRO A 255 -27.05 12.65 1.76
N THR A 256 -28.26 12.31 2.21
CA THR A 256 -28.45 11.37 3.33
C THR A 256 -27.93 9.97 3.02
N ASN A 257 -27.93 9.57 1.74
CA ASN A 257 -27.37 8.32 1.23
C ASN A 257 -26.72 8.56 -0.13
N TRP A 258 -25.73 7.75 -0.49
CA TRP A 258 -25.07 7.83 -1.78
C TRP A 258 -24.70 6.43 -2.27
N ASP A 259 -25.10 6.09 -3.49
CA ASP A 259 -24.72 4.85 -4.16
C ASP A 259 -24.36 5.15 -5.61
N TRP A 260 -23.08 4.95 -5.97
CA TRP A 260 -22.61 5.17 -7.33
C TRP A 260 -23.24 4.23 -8.36
N ARG A 261 -23.94 3.18 -7.92
CA ARG A 261 -24.71 2.29 -8.78
C ARG A 261 -26.09 2.82 -9.14
N ASP A 262 -26.54 3.88 -8.47
CA ASP A 262 -27.85 4.49 -8.69
C ASP A 262 -27.78 6.00 -8.44
N ILE A 263 -27.18 6.71 -9.39
CA ILE A 263 -27.28 8.17 -9.46
C ILE A 263 -28.35 8.49 -10.52
N ASP A 264 -29.54 8.85 -10.05
CA ASP A 264 -30.72 9.13 -10.88
C ASP A 264 -31.05 8.00 -11.90
N GLY A 265 -30.94 6.73 -11.47
CA GLY A 265 -31.18 5.56 -12.31
C GLY A 265 -30.00 5.14 -13.21
N THR A 266 -28.83 5.76 -13.03
CA THR A 266 -27.61 5.45 -13.79
C THR A 266 -26.57 4.78 -12.89
N ASP A 267 -26.04 3.63 -13.34
CA ASP A 267 -24.95 2.89 -12.68
C ASP A 267 -23.59 3.29 -13.27
N TYR A 268 -22.68 3.77 -12.41
CA TYR A 268 -21.32 4.19 -12.77
C TYR A 268 -20.26 3.17 -12.37
N VAL A 269 -20.64 2.05 -11.77
CA VAL A 269 -19.71 1.04 -11.26
C VAL A 269 -19.61 -0.13 -12.23
N THR A 270 -18.40 -0.61 -12.48
CA THR A 270 -18.20 -1.80 -13.30
C THR A 270 -18.71 -3.06 -12.61
N ALA A 271 -19.11 -4.07 -13.38
CA ALA A 271 -19.52 -5.36 -12.86
C ALA A 271 -18.49 -5.97 -11.88
N VAL A 272 -18.99 -6.66 -10.85
CA VAL A 272 -18.19 -7.38 -9.87
C VAL A 272 -17.33 -8.43 -10.57
N ARG A 273 -16.06 -8.56 -10.16
CA ARG A 273 -15.08 -9.51 -10.71
C ARG A 273 -14.50 -10.39 -9.61
N ASP A 274 -13.89 -11.51 -10.02
CA ASP A 274 -13.25 -12.47 -9.12
C ASP A 274 -11.72 -12.45 -9.29
N GLN A 275 -10.99 -12.21 -8.20
CA GLN A 275 -9.53 -12.21 -8.14
C GLN A 275 -8.91 -13.62 -8.07
N GLY A 276 -9.74 -14.64 -7.86
CA GLY A 276 -9.32 -16.02 -7.68
C GLY A 276 -8.37 -16.20 -6.50
N HIS A 277 -7.38 -17.08 -6.66
CA HIS A 277 -6.39 -17.38 -5.63
C HIS A 277 -5.21 -16.39 -5.57
N CYS A 278 -5.14 -15.43 -6.50
CA CYS A 278 -4.08 -14.43 -6.51
C CYS A 278 -4.38 -13.34 -5.48
N GLY A 279 -3.37 -12.92 -4.69
CA GLY A 279 -3.45 -11.80 -3.74
C GLY A 279 -3.54 -10.43 -4.42
N SER A 280 -4.32 -10.30 -5.48
CA SER A 280 -4.35 -9.16 -6.40
C SER A 280 -5.41 -8.10 -6.08
N CYS A 281 -5.93 -8.08 -4.85
CA CYS A 281 -6.99 -7.15 -4.43
C CYS A 281 -6.62 -5.67 -4.72
N PHE A 282 -5.36 -5.28 -4.53
CA PHE A 282 -4.86 -3.93 -4.83
C PHE A 282 -5.00 -3.56 -6.33
N SER A 283 -4.86 -4.54 -7.23
CA SER A 283 -5.04 -4.33 -8.67
C SER A 283 -6.52 -4.19 -9.02
N PHE A 284 -7.39 -5.03 -8.44
CA PHE A 284 -8.84 -4.96 -8.64
C PHE A 284 -9.42 -3.65 -8.09
N SER A 285 -8.99 -3.22 -6.90
CA SER A 285 -9.46 -1.95 -6.30
C SER A 285 -9.00 -0.74 -7.12
N THR A 286 -7.73 -0.71 -7.53
CA THR A 286 -7.18 0.39 -8.34
C THR A 286 -7.85 0.47 -9.71
N THR A 287 -7.99 -0.66 -10.41
CA THR A 287 -8.62 -0.69 -11.73
C THR A 287 -10.11 -0.35 -11.65
N GLY A 288 -10.82 -0.81 -10.62
CA GLY A 288 -12.21 -0.43 -10.38
C GLY A 288 -12.38 1.08 -10.16
N ALA A 289 -11.51 1.68 -9.34
CA ALA A 289 -11.54 3.13 -9.09
C ALA A 289 -11.22 3.96 -10.35
N ILE A 290 -10.24 3.53 -11.16
CA ILE A 290 -9.90 4.23 -12.42
C ILE A 290 -11.01 4.07 -13.45
N ALA A 291 -11.56 2.86 -13.60
CA ALA A 291 -12.65 2.62 -14.55
C ALA A 291 -13.86 3.52 -14.25
N PHE A 292 -14.23 3.67 -12.97
CA PHE A 292 -15.24 4.61 -12.51
C PHE A 292 -14.96 6.06 -12.99
N GLY A 293 -13.72 6.53 -12.86
CA GLY A 293 -13.32 7.88 -13.23
C GLY A 293 -13.41 8.21 -14.73
N THR A 294 -13.62 7.23 -15.60
CA THR A 294 -13.77 7.44 -17.06
C THR A 294 -15.20 7.62 -17.54
N TYR A 295 -16.20 7.43 -16.67
CA TYR A 295 -17.62 7.61 -16.98
C TYR A 295 -18.12 9.05 -16.76
N TRP A 296 -17.23 9.99 -16.43
CA TRP A 296 -17.49 11.41 -16.16
C TRP A 296 -16.85 12.33 -17.21
#